data_AF-A0A402A550-F1
#
_entry.id   AF-A0A402A550-F1
#
_cell.length_a   1.000
_cell.length_b   1.000
_cell.length_c   1.000
_cell.angle_alpha   90.00
_cell.angle_beta   90.00
_cell.angle_gamma   90.00
#
_symmetry.space_group_name_H-M   'P 1'
#
loop_
_entity.id
_entity.type
_entity.pdbx_description
1 polymer ?
#
loop_
_entity_poly.entity_id
_entity_poly.type
_entity_poly.pdbx_seq_one_letter_code
_entity_poly.pdbx_strand_id
1 'polypeptide(L)'
;MRKYTIRKQLLEGVKAFLENSASADKRATTIIQHCYDFLSTEEKLLTLDEMVWRFLAVELSDSVFYQNKTYLQELYDILTGKKSHNFSRCVFQEDYQCYFTNDEREWFTALEELAHFITSIPYEKVYQMRGQTHKREGDRTSEENNHSMALSIDEIDDNYQTKKERVESLSKNCPSPVSIGDEKIYHLLLREITTILTGLTIGKAVAAFGYPIADGSFSRYGDVVSSGPFNMTENLLWANKALEVLLGKRALFLSWRWSIDPLSDTESLLISIH
;
A
#
# COMPACT_ATOMS: atom_id res chain seq x y z
N MET A 1 -25.99 -8.78 6.59
CA MET A 1 -25.09 -8.51 7.74
C MET A 1 -24.79 -7.01 7.74
N ARG A 2 -25.17 -6.25 8.77
CA ARG A 2 -24.97 -4.79 8.78
C ARG A 2 -23.47 -4.50 8.93
N LYS A 3 -22.88 -3.80 7.96
CA LYS A 3 -21.48 -3.35 7.97
C LYS A 3 -21.17 -2.64 9.29
N TYR A 4 -20.29 -3.22 10.08
CA TYR A 4 -19.74 -2.63 11.29
C TYR A 4 -18.64 -1.67 10.83
N THR A 5 -18.88 -0.37 10.86
CA THR A 5 -17.82 0.64 10.60
C THR A 5 -17.52 1.29 11.94
N ILE A 6 -16.30 1.09 12.46
CA ILE A 6 -15.88 1.56 13.78
C ILE A 6 -16.06 3.08 13.86
N ARG A 7 -15.74 3.82 12.79
CA ARG A 7 -16.01 5.26 12.64
C ARG A 7 -17.45 5.64 13.04
N LYS A 8 -18.44 4.88 12.57
CA LYS A 8 -19.86 5.19 12.82
C LYS A 8 -20.23 4.98 14.28
N GLN A 9 -19.75 3.90 14.90
CA GLN A 9 -19.98 3.64 16.31
C GLN A 9 -19.27 4.68 17.19
N LEU A 10 -18.03 5.04 16.86
CA LEU A 10 -17.32 6.13 17.52
C LEU A 10 -18.09 7.44 17.41
N LEU A 11 -18.62 7.77 16.23
CA LEU A 11 -19.44 8.97 16.04
C LEU A 11 -20.72 8.94 16.89
N GLU A 12 -21.39 7.79 17.00
CA GLU A 12 -22.57 7.61 17.86
C GLU A 12 -22.20 7.77 19.35
N GLY A 13 -21.06 7.23 19.78
CA GLY A 13 -20.53 7.38 21.14
C GLY A 13 -20.19 8.84 21.47
N VAL A 14 -19.46 9.53 20.59
CA VAL A 14 -19.10 10.95 20.75
C VAL A 14 -20.36 11.82 20.79
N LYS A 15 -21.35 11.58 19.91
CA LYS A 15 -22.66 12.27 19.97
C LYS A 15 -23.33 12.10 21.32
N ALA A 16 -23.32 10.88 21.86
CA ALA A 16 -23.94 10.59 23.15
C ALA A 16 -23.21 11.28 24.31
N PHE A 17 -21.87 11.33 24.33
CA PHE A 17 -21.15 12.12 25.34
C PHE A 17 -21.48 13.63 25.25
N LEU A 18 -21.67 14.17 24.05
CA LEU A 18 -22.03 15.58 23.84
C LEU A 18 -23.46 15.92 24.32
N GLU A 19 -24.35 14.95 24.49
CA GLU A 19 -25.69 15.16 25.08
C GLU A 19 -25.64 15.56 26.56
N ASN A 20 -24.51 15.32 27.25
CA ASN A 20 -24.23 15.76 28.62
C ASN A 20 -25.34 15.37 29.63
N SER A 21 -25.71 14.10 29.65
CA SER A 21 -26.67 13.54 30.60
C SER A 21 -26.22 12.16 31.06
N ALA A 22 -26.54 11.79 32.31
CA ALA A 22 -26.11 10.52 32.89
C ALA A 22 -26.57 9.28 32.08
N SER A 23 -27.74 9.35 31.43
CA SER A 23 -28.24 8.28 30.56
C SER A 23 -27.48 8.21 29.23
N ALA A 24 -27.09 9.36 28.68
CA ALA A 24 -26.29 9.43 27.47
C ALA A 24 -24.84 9.01 27.71
N ASP A 25 -24.25 9.37 28.85
CA ASP A 25 -22.90 8.94 29.24
C ASP A 25 -22.83 7.41 29.36
N LYS A 26 -23.83 6.80 29.98
CA LYS A 26 -23.92 5.34 30.09
C LYS A 26 -24.02 4.68 28.70
N ARG A 27 -24.86 5.23 27.82
CA ARG A 27 -24.98 4.77 26.42
C ARG A 27 -23.66 4.90 25.67
N ALA A 28 -23.00 6.06 25.77
CA ALA A 28 -21.73 6.35 25.13
C ALA A 28 -20.66 5.35 25.60
N THR A 29 -20.54 5.16 26.91
CA THR A 29 -19.60 4.20 27.52
C THR A 29 -19.86 2.78 27.01
N THR A 30 -21.12 2.32 26.93
CA THR A 30 -21.42 1.00 26.34
C THR A 30 -20.97 0.90 24.89
N ILE A 31 -21.21 1.92 24.05
CA ILE A 31 -20.81 1.92 22.64
C ILE A 31 -19.28 1.87 22.51
N ILE A 32 -18.58 2.71 23.26
CA ILE A 32 -17.11 2.76 23.22
C ILE A 32 -16.51 1.46 23.76
N GLN A 33 -17.04 0.91 24.86
CA GLN A 33 -16.58 -0.38 25.38
C GLN A 33 -16.78 -1.50 24.37
N HIS A 34 -17.92 -1.57 23.69
CA HIS A 34 -18.12 -2.55 22.61
C HIS A 34 -17.13 -2.37 21.46
N CYS A 35 -16.78 -1.13 21.10
CA CYS A 35 -15.74 -0.87 20.10
C CYS A 35 -14.38 -1.38 20.58
N TYR A 36 -14.01 -1.05 21.83
CA TYR A 36 -12.75 -1.48 22.43
C TYR A 36 -12.66 -3.00 22.55
N ASP A 37 -13.71 -3.67 23.01
CA ASP A 37 -13.77 -5.13 23.12
C ASP A 37 -13.68 -5.80 21.75
N PHE A 38 -14.37 -5.21 20.75
CA PHE A 38 -14.26 -5.65 19.37
C PHE A 38 -12.82 -5.54 18.83
N LEU A 39 -12.13 -4.45 19.16
CA LEU A 39 -10.75 -4.14 18.74
C LEU A 39 -9.65 -4.88 19.53
N SER A 40 -9.96 -5.36 20.72
CA SER A 40 -9.03 -6.07 21.61
C SER A 40 -9.14 -7.58 21.51
N THR A 41 -10.03 -8.11 20.66
CA THR A 41 -10.09 -9.54 20.40
C THR A 41 -8.85 -9.95 19.59
N GLU A 42 -7.88 -10.63 20.22
CA GLU A 42 -6.55 -10.98 19.64
C GLU A 42 -6.62 -11.75 18.31
N GLU A 43 -7.72 -12.45 18.04
CA GLU A 43 -7.92 -13.23 16.81
C GLU A 43 -8.31 -12.38 15.59
N LYS A 44 -8.56 -11.07 15.76
CA LYS A 44 -9.06 -10.20 14.68
C LYS A 44 -7.92 -9.42 14.01
N LEU A 45 -7.48 -10.02 12.92
CA LEU A 45 -6.92 -9.42 11.69
C LEU A 45 -6.93 -7.88 11.66
N LEU A 46 -5.76 -7.23 11.65
CA LEU A 46 -5.66 -5.77 11.47
C LEU A 46 -6.23 -5.31 10.11
N THR A 47 -7.46 -4.81 10.15
CA THR A 47 -8.07 -4.10 9.02
C THR A 47 -7.67 -2.62 9.00
N LEU A 48 -7.83 -1.96 7.85
CA LEU A 48 -7.61 -0.51 7.76
C LEU A 48 -8.52 0.28 8.70
N ASP A 49 -9.79 -0.12 8.86
CA ASP A 49 -10.71 0.57 9.77
C ASP A 49 -10.23 0.43 11.23
N GLU A 50 -9.78 -0.77 11.62
CA GLU A 50 -9.23 -0.97 12.97
C GLU A 50 -7.96 -0.17 13.20
N MET A 51 -6.99 -0.20 12.29
CA MET A 51 -5.73 0.56 12.44
C MET A 51 -5.97 2.06 12.54
N VAL A 52 -6.92 2.57 11.75
CA VAL A 52 -7.25 4.00 11.71
C VAL A 52 -8.03 4.44 12.95
N TRP A 53 -8.89 3.61 13.53
CA TRP A 53 -9.81 4.05 14.59
C TRP A 53 -9.48 3.54 15.98
N ARG A 54 -8.61 2.54 16.12
CA ARG A 54 -8.32 1.89 17.40
C ARG A 54 -7.87 2.88 18.47
N PHE A 55 -6.99 3.81 18.12
CA PHE A 55 -6.45 4.77 19.08
C PHE A 55 -7.55 5.65 19.69
N LEU A 56 -8.55 6.06 18.90
CA LEU A 56 -9.69 6.83 19.40
C LEU A 56 -10.57 6.03 20.34
N ALA A 57 -10.79 4.74 20.06
CA ALA A 57 -11.55 3.87 20.95
C ALA A 57 -10.83 3.69 22.31
N VAL A 58 -9.50 3.61 22.28
CA VAL A 58 -8.66 3.55 23.50
C VAL A 58 -8.75 4.87 24.27
N GLU A 59 -8.54 6.01 23.63
CA GLU A 59 -8.62 7.33 24.28
C GLU A 59 -10.00 7.56 24.92
N LEU A 60 -11.09 7.25 24.20
CA LEU A 60 -12.45 7.41 24.69
C LEU A 60 -12.86 6.41 25.77
N SER A 61 -12.03 5.42 26.09
CA SER A 61 -12.22 4.55 27.27
C SER A 61 -11.77 5.22 28.56
N ASP A 62 -10.96 6.28 28.48
CA ASP A 62 -10.50 7.06 29.63
C ASP A 62 -11.33 8.35 29.80
N SER A 63 -11.83 8.53 31.01
CA SER A 63 -12.62 9.69 31.44
C SER A 63 -11.98 11.04 31.18
N VAL A 64 -10.64 11.14 31.18
CA VAL A 64 -9.94 12.39 30.90
C VAL A 64 -10.29 12.94 29.51
N PHE A 65 -10.50 12.05 28.54
CA PHE A 65 -10.79 12.44 27.16
C PHE A 65 -12.27 12.77 26.96
N TYR A 66 -13.19 11.90 27.40
CA TYR A 66 -14.62 12.14 27.18
C TYR A 66 -15.25 13.18 28.11
N GLN A 67 -14.58 13.63 29.18
CA GLN A 67 -15.04 14.77 29.98
C GLN A 67 -14.67 16.13 29.36
N ASN A 68 -13.74 16.16 28.41
CA ASN A 68 -13.33 17.39 27.75
C ASN A 68 -14.24 17.71 26.56
N LYS A 69 -15.19 18.64 26.76
CA LYS A 69 -16.14 19.06 25.71
C LYS A 69 -15.46 19.62 24.46
N THR A 70 -14.36 20.35 24.60
CA THR A 70 -13.62 20.89 23.45
C THR A 70 -13.04 19.74 22.61
N TYR A 71 -12.40 18.78 23.27
CA TYR A 71 -11.87 17.58 22.61
C TYR A 71 -12.99 16.77 21.92
N LEU A 72 -14.12 16.54 22.59
CA LEU A 72 -15.26 15.82 21.99
C LEU A 72 -15.84 16.55 20.76
N GLN A 73 -15.91 17.88 20.79
CA GLN A 73 -16.36 18.65 19.64
C GLN A 73 -15.35 18.56 18.48
N GLU A 74 -14.06 18.60 18.76
CA GLU A 74 -13.02 18.40 17.75
C GLU A 74 -13.08 16.99 17.14
N LEU A 75 -13.24 15.96 17.96
CA LEU A 75 -13.44 14.59 17.50
C LEU A 75 -14.69 14.45 16.65
N TYR A 76 -15.80 15.08 17.06
CA TYR A 76 -17.03 15.10 16.28
C TYR A 76 -16.78 15.68 14.89
N ASP A 77 -16.07 16.81 14.81
CA ASP A 77 -15.75 17.46 13.54
C ASP A 77 -14.79 16.62 12.69
N ILE A 78 -13.84 15.88 13.30
CA ILE A 78 -12.96 14.93 12.59
C ILE A 78 -13.77 13.74 12.07
N LEU A 79 -14.57 13.09 12.92
CA LEU A 79 -15.37 11.92 12.58
C LEU A 79 -16.46 12.23 11.55
N THR A 80 -16.88 13.50 11.43
CA THR A 80 -17.82 14.00 10.42
C THR A 80 -17.13 14.69 9.23
N GLY A 81 -15.80 14.59 9.10
CA GLY A 81 -15.06 15.15 7.97
C GLY A 81 -14.94 16.68 7.94
N LYS A 82 -15.58 17.41 8.87
CA LYS A 82 -15.61 18.88 8.92
C LYS A 82 -14.28 19.54 9.27
N LYS A 83 -13.38 18.81 9.93
CA LYS A 83 -12.04 19.30 10.26
C LYS A 83 -11.01 18.30 9.75
N SER A 84 -10.10 18.77 8.89
CA SER A 84 -8.89 18.02 8.59
C SER A 84 -8.01 18.05 9.85
N HIS A 85 -7.82 16.90 10.50
CA HIS A 85 -6.77 16.78 11.50
C HIS A 85 -5.74 15.74 11.11
N ASN A 86 -4.52 16.06 11.53
CA ASN A 86 -3.23 15.68 10.96
C ASN A 86 -2.92 14.19 11.04
N PHE A 87 -2.08 13.77 10.09
CA PHE A 87 -1.31 12.53 9.98
C PHE A 87 -1.13 11.79 11.30
N SER A 88 -2.16 11.06 11.74
CA SER A 88 -2.00 10.10 12.82
C SER A 88 -1.10 9.01 12.25
N ARG A 89 0.02 8.77 12.92
CA ARG A 89 1.01 7.79 12.51
C ARG A 89 0.90 6.61 13.44
N CYS A 90 0.78 5.42 12.87
CA CYS A 90 0.92 4.20 13.62
C CYS A 90 2.08 3.38 13.06
N VAL A 91 2.79 2.73 13.98
CA VAL A 91 3.93 1.88 13.70
C VAL A 91 3.58 0.48 14.16
N PHE A 92 3.68 -0.49 13.26
CA PHE A 92 3.40 -1.89 13.56
C PHE A 92 4.60 -2.73 13.16
N GLN A 93 4.92 -3.73 13.95
CA GLN A 93 5.84 -4.77 13.56
C GLN A 93 5.17 -6.10 13.85
N GLU A 94 4.75 -6.77 12.78
CA GLU A 94 4.02 -8.02 12.84
C GLU A 94 4.46 -8.89 11.68
N ASP A 95 4.59 -10.18 11.92
CA ASP A 95 4.78 -11.16 10.85
C ASP A 95 3.41 -11.48 10.24
N TYR A 96 3.13 -10.92 9.06
CA TYR A 96 1.84 -11.09 8.42
C TYR A 96 1.67 -12.47 7.75
N GLN A 97 2.75 -13.26 7.63
CA GLN A 97 2.68 -14.56 6.95
C GLN A 97 1.78 -15.57 7.65
N CYS A 98 1.58 -15.44 8.97
CA CYS A 98 0.68 -16.33 9.71
C CYS A 98 -0.79 -16.16 9.30
N TYR A 99 -1.15 -15.05 8.66
CA TYR A 99 -2.52 -14.73 8.24
C TYR A 99 -2.82 -15.06 6.78
N PHE A 100 -1.80 -15.39 5.98
CA PHE A 100 -2.00 -15.70 4.57
C PHE A 100 -2.79 -16.99 4.40
N THR A 101 -3.85 -16.91 3.60
CA THR A 101 -4.43 -18.08 2.94
C THR A 101 -3.39 -18.75 2.02
N ASN A 102 -3.67 -19.96 1.55
CA ASN A 102 -2.77 -20.64 0.62
C ASN A 102 -2.58 -19.84 -0.68
N ASP A 103 -3.65 -19.27 -1.22
CA ASP A 103 -3.62 -18.46 -2.45
C ASP A 103 -2.81 -17.17 -2.23
N GLU A 104 -3.00 -16.49 -1.10
CA GLU A 104 -2.22 -15.30 -0.74
C GLU A 104 -0.74 -15.63 -0.54
N ARG A 105 -0.42 -16.80 0.02
CA ARG A 105 0.97 -17.26 0.18
C ARG A 105 1.63 -17.54 -1.16
N GLU A 106 0.91 -18.18 -2.08
CA GLU A 106 1.43 -18.41 -3.43
C GLU A 106 1.64 -17.08 -4.17
N TRP A 107 0.69 -16.16 -4.06
CA TRP A 107 0.80 -14.82 -4.62
C TRP A 107 2.01 -14.06 -4.05
N PHE A 108 2.17 -14.06 -2.73
CA PHE A 108 3.34 -13.45 -2.06
C PHE A 108 4.66 -14.04 -2.56
N THR A 109 4.74 -15.37 -2.67
CA THR A 109 5.94 -16.06 -3.16
C THR A 109 6.26 -15.65 -4.60
N ALA A 110 5.24 -15.57 -5.47
CA ALA A 110 5.42 -15.11 -6.85
C ALA A 110 5.87 -13.64 -6.93
N LEU A 111 5.42 -12.77 -6.01
CA LEU A 111 5.89 -11.40 -5.91
C LEU A 111 7.35 -11.32 -5.46
N GLU A 112 7.76 -12.11 -4.47
CA GLU A 112 9.17 -12.19 -4.06
C GLU A 112 10.06 -12.65 -5.21
N GLU A 113 9.66 -13.70 -5.94
CA GLU A 113 10.38 -14.17 -7.12
C GLU A 113 10.52 -13.11 -8.21
N LEU A 114 9.43 -12.36 -8.49
CA LEU A 114 9.43 -11.30 -9.50
C LEU A 114 10.29 -10.11 -9.07
N ALA A 115 10.18 -9.67 -7.81
CA ALA A 115 11.01 -8.59 -7.26
C ALA A 115 12.50 -8.96 -7.28
N HIS A 116 12.83 -10.20 -6.89
CA HIS A 116 14.19 -10.71 -6.97
C HIS A 116 14.71 -10.74 -8.41
N PHE A 117 13.91 -11.22 -9.36
CA PHE A 117 14.27 -11.22 -10.77
C PHE A 117 14.58 -9.79 -11.26
N ILE A 118 13.67 -8.84 -11.07
CA ILE A 118 13.85 -7.45 -11.52
C ILE A 118 15.12 -6.84 -10.92
N THR A 119 15.35 -7.01 -9.62
CA THR A 119 16.53 -6.45 -8.93
C THR A 119 17.85 -7.14 -9.27
N SER A 120 17.81 -8.38 -9.76
CA SER A 120 18.99 -9.13 -10.19
C SER A 120 19.54 -8.67 -11.55
N ILE A 121 18.75 -7.94 -12.34
CA ILE A 121 19.15 -7.47 -13.67
C ILE A 121 20.27 -6.44 -13.54
N PRO A 122 21.43 -6.63 -14.20
CA PRO A 122 22.55 -5.70 -14.12
C PRO A 122 22.36 -4.51 -15.07
N TYR A 123 21.33 -3.69 -14.83
CA TYR A 123 20.89 -2.61 -15.74
C TYR A 123 22.03 -1.71 -16.24
N GLU A 124 22.88 -1.22 -15.34
CA GLU A 124 23.99 -0.33 -15.69
C GLU A 124 24.99 -1.00 -16.65
N LYS A 125 25.33 -2.27 -16.41
CA LYS A 125 26.27 -3.01 -17.25
C LYS A 125 25.72 -3.19 -18.66
N VAL A 126 24.44 -3.55 -18.77
CA VAL A 126 23.79 -3.75 -20.09
C VAL A 126 23.71 -2.44 -20.86
N TYR A 127 23.35 -1.34 -20.19
CA TYR A 127 23.30 -0.01 -20.80
C TYR A 127 24.67 0.47 -21.29
N GLN A 128 25.71 0.35 -20.46
CA GLN A 128 27.08 0.76 -20.80
C GLN A 128 27.66 -0.03 -21.98
N MET A 129 27.43 -1.35 -22.01
CA MET A 129 27.87 -2.19 -23.14
C MET A 129 27.29 -1.70 -24.46
N ARG A 130 25.99 -1.38 -24.50
CA ARG A 130 25.32 -0.87 -25.71
C ARG A 130 25.85 0.50 -26.15
N GLY A 131 26.11 1.39 -25.20
CA GLY A 131 26.72 2.71 -25.46
C GLY A 131 28.14 2.61 -26.02
N GLN A 132 28.89 1.54 -25.68
CA GLN A 132 30.20 1.25 -26.26
C GLN A 132 30.10 0.63 -27.67
N THR A 133 29.06 -0.17 -27.96
CA THR A 133 28.82 -0.71 -29.31
C THR A 133 28.51 0.40 -30.32
N HIS A 134 27.71 1.40 -29.94
CA HIS A 134 27.38 2.55 -30.81
C HIS A 134 28.58 3.48 -31.06
N LYS A 135 29.57 3.52 -30.17
CA LYS A 135 30.84 4.24 -30.39
C LYS A 135 31.83 3.48 -31.29
N ARG A 136 31.56 2.21 -31.59
CA ARG A 136 32.41 1.34 -32.44
C ARG A 136 31.84 1.11 -33.84
N GLU A 137 30.88 1.91 -34.31
CA GLU A 137 30.40 1.91 -35.72
C GLU A 137 31.44 2.42 -36.76
N GLY A 138 32.73 2.26 -36.47
CA GLY A 138 33.84 2.47 -37.40
C GLY A 138 34.57 1.18 -37.82
N ASP A 139 34.40 0.05 -37.12
CA ASP A 139 35.13 -1.19 -37.41
C ASP A 139 34.19 -2.42 -37.49
N ARG A 140 33.98 -2.90 -38.73
CA ARG A 140 33.08 -3.98 -39.14
C ARG A 140 33.53 -5.41 -38.78
N THR A 141 34.38 -5.60 -37.77
CA THR A 141 34.94 -6.91 -37.41
C THR A 141 34.63 -7.36 -35.98
N SER A 142 33.61 -6.78 -35.34
CA SER A 142 33.20 -7.14 -33.97
C SER A 142 31.79 -7.79 -33.88
N GLU A 143 31.29 -8.41 -34.95
CA GLU A 143 29.95 -9.03 -34.96
C GLU A 143 29.90 -10.41 -34.25
N GLU A 144 31.02 -11.12 -34.14
CA GLU A 144 31.05 -12.47 -33.56
C GLU A 144 31.21 -12.50 -32.01
N ASN A 145 31.71 -11.44 -31.37
CA ASN A 145 31.82 -11.37 -29.90
C ASN A 145 30.59 -10.74 -29.21
N ASN A 146 29.65 -10.15 -29.96
CA ASN A 146 28.43 -9.57 -29.40
C ASN A 146 27.29 -10.58 -29.18
N HIS A 147 27.46 -11.83 -29.64
CA HIS A 147 26.44 -12.89 -29.53
C HIS A 147 26.44 -13.64 -28.19
N SER A 148 27.47 -13.47 -27.34
CA SER A 148 27.60 -14.25 -26.09
C SER A 148 27.04 -13.57 -24.83
N MET A 149 26.66 -12.28 -24.88
CA MET A 149 26.07 -11.54 -23.74
C MET A 149 24.66 -10.99 -23.98
N ALA A 150 24.11 -11.25 -25.16
CA ALA A 150 22.67 -11.38 -25.33
C ALA A 150 22.27 -12.80 -24.86
N LEU A 151 22.38 -13.14 -23.56
CA LEU A 151 21.14 -13.27 -22.80
C LEU A 151 20.16 -12.18 -23.24
N SER A 152 19.38 -12.52 -24.26
CA SER A 152 18.82 -11.54 -25.16
C SER A 152 17.91 -10.62 -24.34
N ILE A 153 17.90 -9.33 -24.68
CA ILE A 153 16.91 -8.41 -24.09
C ILE A 153 15.51 -9.02 -24.19
N ASP A 154 15.28 -9.82 -25.23
CA ASP A 154 14.07 -10.62 -25.43
C ASP A 154 13.90 -11.73 -24.37
N GLU A 155 14.93 -12.48 -23.98
CA GLU A 155 14.87 -13.45 -22.87
C GLU A 155 14.58 -12.78 -21.51
N ILE A 156 15.13 -11.58 -21.27
CA ILE A 156 14.81 -10.80 -20.08
C ILE A 156 13.33 -10.39 -20.11
N ASP A 157 12.85 -9.92 -21.27
CA ASP A 157 11.47 -9.48 -21.44
C ASP A 157 10.50 -10.68 -21.34
N ASP A 158 10.78 -11.80 -21.99
CA ASP A 158 9.98 -13.02 -21.97
C ASP A 158 9.87 -13.61 -20.55
N ASN A 159 10.97 -13.65 -19.81
CA ASN A 159 10.99 -14.11 -18.42
C ASN A 159 10.20 -13.15 -17.52
N TYR A 160 10.36 -11.84 -17.71
CA TYR A 160 9.55 -10.83 -17.03
C TYR A 160 8.06 -11.01 -17.32
N GLN A 161 7.66 -11.14 -18.60
CA GLN A 161 6.26 -11.33 -18.98
C GLN A 161 5.67 -12.61 -18.38
N THR A 162 6.41 -13.73 -18.43
CA THR A 162 5.96 -15.00 -17.84
C THR A 162 5.70 -14.86 -16.34
N LYS A 163 6.62 -14.22 -15.61
CA LYS A 163 6.48 -13.99 -14.16
C LYS A 163 5.38 -12.98 -13.85
N LYS A 164 5.26 -11.92 -14.65
CA LYS A 164 4.18 -10.91 -14.57
C LYS A 164 2.82 -11.56 -14.73
N GLU A 165 2.61 -12.35 -15.79
CA GLU A 165 1.35 -13.05 -16.05
C GLU A 165 0.97 -14.00 -14.92
N ARG A 166 1.95 -14.72 -14.35
CA ARG A 166 1.73 -15.57 -13.16
C ARG A 166 1.22 -14.74 -11.98
N VAL A 167 1.89 -13.64 -11.65
CA VAL A 167 1.47 -12.74 -10.56
C VAL A 167 0.08 -12.16 -10.81
N GLU A 168 -0.18 -11.66 -12.02
CA GLU A 168 -1.49 -11.10 -12.39
C GLU A 168 -2.60 -12.14 -12.31
N SER A 169 -2.34 -13.39 -12.73
CA SER A 169 -3.27 -14.50 -12.61
C SER A 169 -3.58 -14.83 -11.14
N LEU A 170 -2.56 -14.94 -10.29
CA LEU A 170 -2.75 -15.22 -8.86
C LEU A 170 -3.51 -14.09 -8.16
N SER A 171 -3.21 -12.83 -8.49
CA SER A 171 -3.89 -11.67 -7.90
C SER A 171 -5.40 -11.65 -8.18
N LYS A 172 -5.85 -12.19 -9.33
CA LYS A 172 -7.28 -12.27 -9.69
C LYS A 172 -8.06 -13.24 -8.81
N ASN A 173 -7.38 -14.24 -8.24
CA ASN A 173 -8.00 -15.22 -7.33
C ASN A 173 -8.22 -14.64 -5.92
N CYS A 174 -7.60 -13.50 -5.60
CA CYS A 174 -7.72 -12.81 -4.31
C CYS A 174 -8.43 -11.46 -4.49
N PRO A 175 -9.76 -11.45 -4.78
CA PRO A 175 -10.48 -10.24 -5.14
C PRO A 175 -10.47 -9.21 -4.01
N SER A 176 -10.49 -7.93 -4.39
CA SER A 176 -10.51 -6.84 -3.44
C SER A 176 -11.77 -6.86 -2.57
N PRO A 177 -11.68 -6.46 -1.31
CA PRO A 177 -12.85 -6.32 -0.45
C PRO A 177 -13.80 -5.26 -1.00
N VAL A 178 -15.09 -5.41 -0.67
CA VAL A 178 -16.16 -4.50 -1.13
C VAL A 178 -16.03 -3.11 -0.51
N SER A 179 -15.36 -2.99 0.63
CA SER A 179 -15.11 -1.74 1.35
C SER A 179 -13.64 -1.65 1.70
N ILE A 180 -13.04 -0.46 1.56
CA ILE A 180 -11.64 -0.22 1.95
C ILE A 180 -11.43 -0.48 3.45
N GLY A 181 -12.43 -0.22 4.30
CA GLY A 181 -12.34 -0.48 5.74
C GLY A 181 -12.27 -1.96 6.10
N ASP A 182 -12.79 -2.84 5.25
CA ASP A 182 -12.73 -4.30 5.45
C ASP A 182 -11.41 -4.89 4.92
N GLU A 183 -10.58 -4.07 4.26
CA GLU A 183 -9.30 -4.49 3.70
C GLU A 183 -8.27 -4.70 4.80
N LYS A 184 -7.69 -5.89 4.82
CA LYS A 184 -6.54 -6.18 5.66
C LYS A 184 -5.34 -5.43 5.13
N ILE A 185 -4.54 -4.85 6.02
CA ILE A 185 -3.40 -4.03 5.60
C ILE A 185 -2.39 -4.80 4.74
N TYR A 186 -2.16 -6.08 5.05
CA TYR A 186 -1.25 -6.91 4.26
C TYR A 186 -1.80 -7.17 2.85
N HIS A 187 -3.12 -7.24 2.67
CA HIS A 187 -3.73 -7.42 1.36
C HIS A 187 -3.58 -6.16 0.51
N LEU A 188 -3.74 -4.99 1.13
CA LEU A 188 -3.42 -3.71 0.49
C LEU A 188 -1.96 -3.67 0.04
N LEU A 189 -1.01 -4.05 0.91
CA LEU A 189 0.42 -4.13 0.54
C LEU A 189 0.65 -5.05 -0.65
N LEU A 190 0.10 -6.28 -0.64
CA LEU A 190 0.23 -7.22 -1.76
C LEU A 190 -0.27 -6.62 -3.08
N ARG A 191 -1.39 -5.88 -3.07
CA ARG A 191 -1.96 -5.21 -4.25
C ARG A 191 -1.08 -4.07 -4.76
N GLU A 192 -0.56 -3.24 -3.86
CA GLU A 192 0.31 -2.12 -4.23
C GLU A 192 1.65 -2.64 -4.79
N ILE A 193 2.25 -3.65 -4.14
CA ILE A 193 3.45 -4.33 -4.64
C ILE A 193 3.16 -4.94 -6.02
N THR A 194 2.04 -5.64 -6.19
CA THR A 194 1.64 -6.21 -7.49
C THR A 194 1.57 -5.13 -8.56
N THR A 195 0.86 -4.04 -8.27
CA THR A 195 0.72 -2.91 -9.21
C THR A 195 2.07 -2.37 -9.63
N ILE A 196 2.97 -2.13 -8.67
CA ILE A 196 4.33 -1.65 -8.93
C ILE A 196 5.11 -2.64 -9.80
N LEU A 197 5.15 -3.92 -9.44
CA LEU A 197 6.01 -4.90 -10.08
C LEU A 197 5.52 -5.33 -11.47
N THR A 198 4.21 -5.39 -11.70
CA THR A 198 3.64 -5.76 -13.01
C THR A 198 3.48 -4.55 -13.95
N GLY A 199 3.48 -3.34 -13.38
CA GLY A 199 3.38 -2.07 -14.09
C GLY A 199 4.69 -1.55 -14.68
N LEU A 200 5.71 -2.40 -14.85
CA LEU A 200 7.02 -2.00 -15.35
C LEU A 200 7.24 -2.42 -16.81
N THR A 201 8.10 -1.65 -17.48
CA THR A 201 8.82 -2.09 -18.68
C THR A 201 10.25 -2.44 -18.29
N ILE A 202 10.68 -3.67 -18.60
CA ILE A 202 12.00 -4.18 -18.24
C ILE A 202 12.92 -4.25 -19.46
N GLY A 203 12.68 -5.13 -20.44
CA GLY A 203 13.65 -5.42 -21.52
C GLY A 203 14.06 -4.16 -22.30
N LYS A 204 13.08 -3.43 -22.84
CA LYS A 204 13.33 -2.16 -23.55
C LYS A 204 13.98 -1.10 -22.65
N ALA A 205 13.64 -1.08 -21.36
CA ALA A 205 14.13 -0.07 -20.43
C ALA A 205 15.59 -0.29 -20.04
N VAL A 206 15.98 -1.55 -19.83
CA VAL A 206 17.38 -1.97 -19.67
C VAL A 206 18.23 -1.45 -20.85
N ALA A 207 17.73 -1.66 -22.07
CA ALA A 207 18.47 -1.31 -23.28
C ALA A 207 18.55 0.19 -23.57
N ALA A 208 17.52 0.96 -23.21
CA ALA A 208 17.39 2.37 -23.57
C ALA A 208 17.84 3.34 -22.46
N PHE A 209 17.64 2.97 -21.20
CA PHE A 209 17.78 3.89 -20.07
C PHE A 209 18.70 3.38 -18.97
N GLY A 210 18.93 2.06 -18.89
CA GLY A 210 19.73 1.48 -17.81
C GLY A 210 19.02 1.53 -16.45
N TYR A 211 17.69 1.57 -16.45
CA TYR A 211 16.83 1.45 -15.27
C TYR A 211 15.41 1.03 -15.68
N PRO A 212 14.60 0.44 -14.79
CA PRO A 212 13.21 0.10 -15.06
C PRO A 212 12.34 1.36 -15.11
N ILE A 213 11.36 1.34 -16.01
CA ILE A 213 10.43 2.46 -16.21
C ILE A 213 8.99 1.98 -16.04
N ALA A 214 8.10 2.90 -15.74
CA ALA A 214 6.67 2.61 -15.74
C ALA A 214 6.20 2.22 -17.16
N ASP A 215 5.29 1.26 -17.23
CA ASP A 215 4.48 1.03 -18.42
C ASP A 215 3.57 2.26 -18.66
N GLY A 216 3.24 2.56 -19.91
CA GLY A 216 2.40 3.70 -20.30
C GLY A 216 0.99 3.68 -19.69
N SER A 217 0.60 2.56 -19.06
CA SER A 217 -0.67 2.38 -18.35
C SER A 217 -0.57 2.56 -16.82
N PHE A 218 0.57 2.98 -16.27
CA PHE A 218 0.78 3.17 -14.83
C PHE A 218 0.10 4.45 -14.31
N SER A 219 -1.23 4.46 -14.25
CA SER A 219 -2.06 5.65 -14.01
C SER A 219 -2.34 6.00 -12.54
N ARG A 220 -1.69 5.34 -11.57
CA ARG A 220 -2.06 5.44 -10.14
C ARG A 220 -1.27 6.44 -9.29
N TYR A 221 -0.24 7.09 -9.81
CA TYR A 221 0.46 8.17 -9.10
C TYR A 221 0.15 9.49 -9.79
N GLY A 222 -0.66 10.32 -9.11
CA GLY A 222 -1.41 11.44 -9.68
C GLY A 222 -0.61 12.38 -10.57
N ASP A 223 -1.25 12.83 -11.66
CA ASP A 223 -0.90 13.94 -12.56
C ASP A 223 0.59 14.26 -12.74
N VAL A 224 1.44 13.23 -12.83
CA VAL A 224 2.79 13.42 -13.33
C VAL A 224 2.69 13.47 -14.85
N VAL A 225 2.38 14.66 -15.37
CA VAL A 225 2.65 15.04 -16.76
C VAL A 225 4.18 15.06 -16.94
N SER A 226 4.81 13.89 -16.91
CA SER A 226 6.22 13.76 -17.24
C SER A 226 6.34 13.67 -18.75
N SER A 227 7.04 14.63 -19.34
CA SER A 227 7.42 14.63 -20.76
C SER A 227 8.53 13.61 -21.08
N GLY A 228 8.70 12.57 -20.25
CA GLY A 228 9.76 11.57 -20.36
C GLY A 228 9.49 10.31 -19.52
N PRO A 229 10.32 9.26 -19.66
CA PRO A 229 10.10 7.99 -18.98
C PRO A 229 10.22 8.13 -17.46
N PHE A 230 9.21 7.62 -16.74
CA PHE A 230 9.18 7.67 -15.28
C PHE A 230 10.06 6.56 -14.68
N ASN A 231 11.14 6.94 -14.00
CA ASN A 231 12.07 6.03 -13.35
C ASN A 231 11.41 5.36 -12.13
N MET A 232 11.34 4.03 -12.14
CA MET A 232 10.65 3.24 -11.11
C MET A 232 11.57 2.71 -10.00
N THR A 233 12.84 3.13 -9.95
CA THR A 233 13.82 2.62 -8.98
C THR A 233 13.37 2.82 -7.53
N GLU A 234 12.83 4.00 -7.20
CA GLU A 234 12.34 4.27 -5.84
C GLU A 234 11.11 3.41 -5.49
N ASN A 235 10.20 3.23 -6.44
CA ASN A 235 9.01 2.39 -6.26
C ASN A 235 9.40 0.91 -6.09
N LEU A 236 10.42 0.43 -6.80
CA LEU A 236 10.97 -0.91 -6.60
C LEU A 236 11.62 -1.08 -5.23
N LEU A 237 12.36 -0.07 -4.76
CA LEU A 237 12.91 -0.08 -3.40
C LEU A 237 11.78 -0.11 -2.36
N TRP A 238 10.72 0.65 -2.58
CA TRP A 238 9.52 0.61 -1.73
C TRP A 238 8.86 -0.78 -1.75
N ALA A 239 8.68 -1.38 -2.93
CA ALA A 239 8.06 -2.71 -3.07
C ALA A 239 8.84 -3.79 -2.32
N ASN A 240 10.19 -3.77 -2.41
CA ASN A 240 11.04 -4.69 -1.64
C ASN A 240 10.93 -4.46 -0.13
N LYS A 241 10.92 -3.20 0.32
CA LYS A 241 10.71 -2.88 1.74
C LYS A 241 9.35 -3.36 2.24
N ALA A 242 8.30 -3.21 1.42
CA ALA A 242 6.96 -3.68 1.74
C ALA A 242 6.89 -5.22 1.81
N LEU A 243 7.59 -5.95 0.93
CA LEU A 243 7.75 -7.40 1.07
C LEU A 243 8.47 -7.77 2.38
N GLU A 244 9.51 -7.03 2.78
CA GLU A 244 10.17 -7.26 4.08
C GLU A 244 9.26 -6.95 5.28
N VAL A 245 8.37 -5.95 5.18
CA VAL A 245 7.34 -5.68 6.19
C VAL A 245 6.38 -6.86 6.32
N LEU A 246 5.95 -7.47 5.21
CA LEU A 246 5.07 -8.64 5.23
C LEU A 246 5.69 -9.85 5.95
N LEU A 247 7.02 -9.91 6.03
CA LEU A 247 7.80 -10.93 6.75
C LEU A 247 8.10 -10.56 8.21
N GLY A 248 7.59 -9.44 8.73
CA GLY A 248 7.92 -8.92 10.06
C GLY A 248 9.38 -8.46 10.22
N LYS A 249 10.14 -8.40 9.13
CA LYS A 249 11.55 -7.96 9.12
C LYS A 249 11.70 -6.45 9.24
N ARG A 250 10.64 -5.70 8.94
CA ARG A 250 10.54 -4.24 9.09
C ARG A 250 9.23 -3.83 9.72
N ALA A 251 9.24 -2.67 10.36
CA ALA A 251 8.02 -2.03 10.82
C ALA A 251 7.29 -1.35 9.66
N LEU A 252 5.96 -1.46 9.67
CA LEU A 252 5.04 -0.74 8.81
C LEU A 252 4.72 0.62 9.42
N PHE A 253 4.97 1.71 8.67
CA PHE A 253 4.59 3.05 9.07
C PHE A 253 3.36 3.47 8.27
N LEU A 254 2.22 3.60 8.95
CA LEU A 254 0.98 4.05 8.35
C LEU A 254 0.70 5.48 8.78
N SER A 255 0.37 6.35 7.82
CA SER A 255 -0.21 7.66 8.11
C SER A 255 -1.49 7.87 7.32
N TRP A 256 -2.49 8.50 7.91
CA TRP A 256 -3.71 8.84 7.20
C TRP A 256 -4.19 10.26 7.49
N ARG A 257 -4.97 10.81 6.57
CA ARG A 257 -5.64 12.10 6.73
C ARG A 257 -6.99 12.09 6.04
N TRP A 258 -7.93 12.83 6.60
CA TRP A 258 -9.18 13.17 5.91
C TRP A 258 -8.93 14.30 4.91
N SER A 259 -9.45 14.12 3.71
CA SER A 259 -9.46 15.12 2.65
C SER A 259 -10.88 15.28 2.16
N ILE A 260 -11.38 16.52 2.18
CA ILE A 260 -12.60 16.86 1.45
C ILE A 260 -12.14 17.21 0.04
N ASP A 261 -12.68 16.54 -0.96
CA ASP A 261 -12.47 16.97 -2.34
C ASP A 261 -13.19 18.31 -2.54
N PRO A 262 -12.45 19.42 -2.80
CA PRO A 262 -13.05 20.75 -2.94
C PRO A 262 -14.01 20.87 -4.14
N LEU A 263 -14.02 19.89 -5.06
CA LEU A 263 -14.88 19.90 -6.24
C LEU A 263 -16.16 19.07 -6.09
N SER A 264 -16.17 18.08 -5.19
CA SER A 264 -17.28 17.14 -5.06
C SER A 264 -17.91 17.08 -3.68
N ASP A 265 -17.36 17.81 -2.69
CA ASP A 265 -17.69 17.69 -1.26
C ASP A 265 -17.63 16.24 -0.76
N THR A 266 -16.96 15.36 -1.50
CA THR A 266 -16.80 13.97 -1.08
C THR A 266 -15.66 13.87 -0.09
N GLU A 267 -15.96 13.23 1.04
CA GLU A 267 -14.96 12.91 2.05
C GLU A 267 -14.14 11.71 1.58
N SER A 268 -12.82 11.85 1.59
CA SER A 268 -11.87 10.79 1.27
C SER A 268 -10.87 10.61 2.42
N LEU A 269 -10.58 9.36 2.74
CA LEU A 269 -9.49 9.00 3.64
C LEU A 269 -8.25 8.73 2.79
N LEU A 270 -7.25 9.60 2.89
CA LEU A 270 -5.97 9.41 2.23
C LEU A 270 -5.06 8.63 3.18
N ILE A 271 -4.58 7.48 2.72
CA ILE A 271 -3.67 6.60 3.46
C ILE A 271 -2.32 6.62 2.75
N SER A 272 -1.24 6.70 3.53
CA SER A 272 0.14 6.63 3.04
C SER A 272 0.90 5.58 3.85
N ILE A 273 1.63 4.74 3.15
CA ILE A 273 2.39 3.62 3.67
C ILE A 273 3.89 3.91 3.45
N HIS A 274 4.68 3.86 4.52
CA HIS A 274 6.11 4.18 4.51
C HIS A 274 6.97 3.03 5.02
#